data_AF-A0A815ADV2-F1
#
_entry.id   AF-A0A815ADV2-F1
#
_cell.length_a   1.000
_cell.length_b   1.000
_cell.length_c   1.000
_cell.angle_alpha   90.00
_cell.angle_beta   90.00
_cell.angle_gamma   90.00
#
_symmetry.space_group_name_H-M   'P 1'
#
loop_
_entity.id
_entity.type
_entity.pdbx_description
1 polymer ?
#
loop_
_entity_poly.entity_id
_entity_poly.type
_entity_poly.pdbx_seq_one_letter_code
_entity_poly.pdbx_strand_id
1 'polypeptide(L)'
;MNSNDVSTTNSSSSSSSSIQLFANFDSGNILRYERVTSSTSSSQPSTNPIETDTNTNTTTTTTNNNNNNSGADNGLNTISHTLPKHDIEFNVWTKRDCEGTPRINGNRSWFYFGVKGGYGKCIRFNIMNLNRQGKLFEMGMLPVFRTVPGHEKWSRIYIRPCWETINEDFKLSFVHRMADVKNSITYFAFCFPHSYEDMQQLLNTYDNLYNSRLADYYLEHPSLPVNNSDIYYHRETLCYSCDSNKIDLITITSYKGITKEREHHFDKKLFPDASTINKRPYQFRNKRIFFLSSRVHPGETPAAFVFLGFLDFILKIDDPRAKLLRDSYIFKLIPILNPDGVQRGHYRTDQFGVNLNRMYLDPDFEKHPSIYAAKSLIAYHHINNCVSPRSPLSIYDIFKDVMPSEQLNNQQILNDSQFQ
;
A
#
# COMPACT_ATOMS: atom_id res chain seq x y z
N MET A 1 7.16 40.90 -19.08
CA MET A 1 6.17 41.81 -19.68
C MET A 1 4.80 41.41 -19.16
N ASN A 2 4.06 42.41 -18.69
CA ASN A 2 2.86 42.31 -17.86
C ASN A 2 1.63 41.71 -18.54
N SER A 3 0.79 41.04 -17.74
CA SER A 3 -0.66 41.27 -17.56
C SER A 3 -1.18 40.22 -16.57
N ASN A 4 -1.16 40.47 -15.25
CA ASN A 4 -2.25 41.04 -14.44
C ASN A 4 -3.64 40.51 -14.79
N ASP A 5 -4.18 39.66 -13.90
CA ASP A 5 -5.60 39.74 -13.55
C ASP A 5 -5.76 39.65 -12.02
N VAL A 6 -6.49 40.62 -11.52
CA VAL A 6 -6.69 40.96 -10.12
C VAL A 6 -7.98 40.28 -9.65
N SER A 7 -7.92 39.51 -8.56
CA SER A 7 -9.09 39.28 -7.73
C SER A 7 -8.77 39.65 -6.28
N THR A 8 -9.56 40.60 -5.80
CA THR A 8 -9.49 41.32 -4.54
C THR A 8 -9.66 40.39 -3.34
N THR A 9 -8.61 40.23 -2.53
CA THR A 9 -8.72 39.72 -1.16
C THR A 9 -8.75 40.90 -0.19
N ASN A 10 -9.90 41.09 0.47
CA ASN A 10 -10.04 42.00 1.61
C ASN A 10 -9.03 41.61 2.70
N SER A 11 -8.16 42.56 3.02
CA SER A 11 -7.30 42.53 4.20
C SER A 11 -8.13 42.95 5.41
N SER A 12 -8.42 41.98 6.29
CA SER A 12 -8.83 42.26 7.66
C SER A 12 -7.90 41.53 8.63
N SER A 13 -7.32 42.32 9.52
CA SER A 13 -6.36 42.02 10.59
C SER A 13 -6.67 40.81 11.47
N SER A 14 -5.62 40.01 11.71
CA SER A 14 -5.31 39.20 12.90
C SER A 14 -6.44 38.51 13.68
N SER A 15 -6.54 37.17 13.56
CA SER A 15 -6.92 36.33 14.69
C SER A 15 -6.18 34.97 14.67
N SER A 16 -5.53 34.64 15.77
CA SER A 16 -4.71 33.46 16.00
C SER A 16 -5.54 32.20 16.36
N SER A 17 -6.63 31.91 15.63
CA SER A 17 -7.58 30.85 16.04
C SER A 17 -8.19 29.99 14.92
N SER A 18 -7.80 30.12 13.65
CA SER A 18 -8.33 29.26 12.58
C SER A 18 -7.67 27.88 12.57
N ILE A 19 -8.51 26.84 12.52
CA ILE A 19 -8.07 25.44 12.32
C ILE A 19 -8.30 25.09 10.86
N GLN A 20 -7.28 24.53 10.21
CA GLN A 20 -7.33 24.15 8.81
C GLN A 20 -6.99 22.66 8.65
N LEU A 21 -7.86 21.94 7.94
CA LEU A 21 -7.59 20.58 7.48
C LEU A 21 -7.15 20.63 6.01
N PHE A 22 -6.18 19.80 5.63
CA PHE A 22 -5.67 19.72 4.26
C PHE A 22 -5.15 18.32 3.93
N ALA A 23 -5.09 17.98 2.64
CA ALA A 23 -4.56 16.69 2.17
C ALA A 23 -3.88 16.80 0.78
N ASN A 24 -3.33 17.97 0.43
CA ASN A 24 -2.60 18.20 -0.81
C ASN A 24 -1.13 17.76 -0.70
N PHE A 25 -0.93 16.46 -0.49
CA PHE A 25 0.37 15.80 -0.40
C PHE A 25 0.22 14.33 -0.82
N ASP A 26 1.33 13.63 -1.06
CA ASP A 26 1.34 12.21 -1.46
C ASP A 26 0.47 11.36 -0.53
N SER A 27 -0.44 10.57 -1.12
CA SER A 27 -1.38 9.69 -0.43
C SER A 27 -2.43 10.42 0.42
N GLY A 28 -2.47 11.75 0.39
CA GLY A 28 -3.45 12.55 1.10
C GLY A 28 -4.88 12.34 0.57
N ASN A 29 -5.84 12.14 1.47
CA ASN A 29 -7.25 11.99 1.11
C ASN A 29 -8.18 12.62 2.16
N ILE A 30 -8.75 13.76 1.78
CA ILE A 30 -10.05 14.31 2.23
C ILE A 30 -10.70 15.02 1.04
N LEU A 31 -12.03 15.04 1.02
CA LEU A 31 -12.83 15.81 0.06
C LEU A 31 -13.19 17.18 0.63
N ARG A 32 -13.80 17.19 1.83
CA ARG A 32 -14.27 18.40 2.52
C ARG A 32 -14.38 18.16 4.02
N TYR A 33 -14.48 19.24 4.78
CA TYR A 33 -14.73 19.19 6.21
C TYR A 33 -15.58 20.38 6.66
N GLU A 34 -16.31 20.20 7.76
CA GLU A 34 -17.18 21.20 8.35
C GLU A 34 -17.01 21.19 9.87
N ARG A 35 -16.94 22.37 10.46
CA ARG A 35 -16.96 22.50 11.92
C ARG A 35 -18.38 22.33 12.41
N VAL A 36 -18.60 21.46 13.39
CA VAL A 36 -19.91 21.28 14.02
C VAL A 36 -20.16 22.46 14.97
N THR A 37 -21.23 23.22 14.72
CA THR A 37 -21.71 24.26 15.64
C THR A 37 -22.75 23.68 16.57
N SER A 38 -22.66 24.02 17.86
CA SER A 38 -23.62 23.60 18.88
C SER A 38 -24.95 24.33 18.68
N SER A 39 -25.80 23.84 17.77
CA SER A 39 -27.16 24.34 17.58
C SER A 39 -28.10 23.22 17.14
N THR A 40 -28.37 22.26 18.03
CA THR A 40 -29.66 21.52 18.07
C THR A 40 -29.84 20.88 19.45
N SER A 41 -30.32 21.64 20.42
CA SER A 41 -31.01 21.08 21.58
C SER A 41 -32.42 20.68 21.14
N SER A 42 -32.60 19.47 20.63
CA SER A 42 -33.92 18.86 20.61
C SER A 42 -34.26 18.47 22.06
N SER A 43 -35.23 19.20 22.59
CA SER A 43 -35.90 18.96 23.86
C SER A 43 -36.39 17.50 23.97
N GLN A 44 -35.75 16.71 24.83
CA GLN A 44 -36.37 15.50 25.38
C GLN A 44 -37.33 15.94 26.49
N PRO A 45 -38.61 15.52 26.48
CA PRO A 45 -39.49 15.74 27.61
C PRO A 45 -39.03 14.88 28.78
N SER A 46 -38.93 15.50 29.95
CA SER A 46 -38.67 14.85 31.23
C SER A 46 -39.79 13.87 31.59
N THR A 47 -39.47 12.58 31.69
CA THR A 47 -40.27 11.64 32.48
C THR A 47 -39.46 11.21 33.69
N ASN A 48 -39.99 11.54 34.87
CA ASN A 48 -39.46 11.17 36.19
C ASN A 48 -39.35 9.63 36.34
N PRO A 49 -38.44 9.14 37.20
CA PRO A 49 -38.30 7.73 37.50
C PRO A 49 -39.36 7.27 38.53
N ILE A 50 -39.95 6.09 38.30
CA ILE A 50 -40.64 5.32 39.33
C ILE A 50 -39.74 4.13 39.68
N GLU A 51 -39.48 4.00 40.98
CA GLU A 51 -38.69 2.96 41.64
C GLU A 51 -39.31 1.55 41.53
N THR A 52 -38.42 0.54 41.60
CA THR A 52 -38.46 -0.76 42.32
C THR A 52 -39.77 -1.58 42.36
N ASP A 53 -39.82 -2.90 42.38
CA ASP A 53 -38.92 -4.05 42.55
C ASP A 53 -39.73 -5.27 42.09
N THR A 54 -39.09 -6.36 41.66
CA THR A 54 -39.23 -7.72 42.26
C THR A 54 -38.74 -8.84 41.34
N ASN A 55 -37.95 -9.71 41.97
CA ASN A 55 -37.38 -10.96 41.49
C ASN A 55 -38.41 -11.95 40.94
N THR A 56 -37.99 -12.77 39.97
CA THR A 56 -38.21 -14.23 40.03
C THR A 56 -37.16 -14.98 39.21
N ASN A 57 -36.57 -15.98 39.86
CA ASN A 57 -35.63 -16.95 39.31
C ASN A 57 -36.30 -17.90 38.33
N THR A 58 -35.60 -18.34 37.28
CA THR A 58 -35.67 -19.75 36.85
C THR A 58 -34.43 -20.19 36.07
N THR A 59 -34.06 -21.44 36.31
CA THR A 59 -32.78 -22.09 36.02
C THR A 59 -32.82 -22.88 34.70
N THR A 60 -31.65 -23.01 34.07
CA THR A 60 -31.19 -24.12 33.19
C THR A 60 -31.93 -24.41 31.87
N THR A 61 -31.22 -24.34 30.74
CA THR A 61 -30.76 -25.54 30.00
C THR A 61 -29.76 -25.22 28.89
N THR A 62 -28.72 -26.04 28.80
CA THR A 62 -27.74 -26.12 27.72
C THR A 62 -28.36 -26.77 26.49
N THR A 63 -28.14 -26.24 25.29
CA THR A 63 -28.15 -27.05 24.05
C THR A 63 -27.30 -26.38 22.97
N ASN A 64 -26.26 -27.09 22.54
CA ASN A 64 -25.52 -26.82 21.32
C ASN A 64 -26.43 -27.02 20.11
N ASN A 65 -26.36 -26.13 19.11
CA ASN A 65 -26.59 -26.50 17.72
C ASN A 65 -25.81 -25.56 16.79
N ASN A 66 -24.88 -26.16 16.05
CA ASN A 66 -24.30 -25.59 14.83
C ASN A 66 -25.40 -25.51 13.76
N ASN A 67 -25.52 -24.37 13.08
CA ASN A 67 -25.86 -24.36 11.66
C ASN A 67 -25.50 -23.02 11.01
N ASN A 68 -24.74 -23.12 9.93
CA ASN A 68 -24.56 -22.08 8.93
C ASN A 68 -25.92 -21.72 8.32
N ASN A 69 -26.28 -20.44 8.28
CA ASN A 69 -26.67 -19.78 7.04
C ASN A 69 -26.88 -18.28 7.19
N SER A 70 -26.57 -17.60 6.10
CA SER A 70 -26.98 -16.25 5.68
C SER A 70 -28.21 -15.67 6.41
N GLY A 71 -28.02 -14.56 7.11
CA GLY A 71 -29.09 -13.73 7.63
C GLY A 71 -28.73 -12.26 7.49
N ALA A 72 -29.60 -11.49 6.84
CA ALA A 72 -29.57 -10.04 6.81
C ALA A 72 -29.55 -9.52 8.26
N ASP A 73 -28.46 -8.85 8.62
CA ASP A 73 -28.27 -8.33 9.96
C ASP A 73 -29.02 -7.00 10.07
N ASN A 74 -30.21 -7.05 10.65
CA ASN A 74 -30.98 -5.87 11.04
C ASN A 74 -30.18 -5.11 12.09
N GLY A 75 -29.52 -4.05 11.65
CA GLY A 75 -28.68 -3.19 12.46
C GLY A 75 -29.44 -2.53 13.59
N LEU A 76 -29.24 -3.04 14.81
CA LEU A 76 -29.37 -2.28 16.03
C LEU A 76 -28.39 -2.86 17.06
N ASN A 77 -27.68 -1.97 17.76
CA ASN A 77 -26.55 -2.20 18.70
C ASN A 77 -25.17 -2.20 18.01
N THR A 78 -24.24 -1.30 18.35
CA THR A 78 -23.79 -1.04 19.72
C THR A 78 -23.27 0.39 19.84
N ILE A 79 -23.84 1.21 20.73
CA ILE A 79 -23.19 2.45 21.18
C ILE A 79 -21.99 2.02 22.05
N SER A 80 -20.88 1.72 21.38
CA SER A 80 -19.60 1.36 21.97
C SER A 80 -18.96 2.61 22.57
N HIS A 81 -19.01 2.74 23.91
CA HIS A 81 -18.24 3.68 24.74
C HIS A 81 -18.36 5.18 24.36
N THR A 82 -18.85 6.01 25.27
CA THR A 82 -18.91 7.46 25.08
C THR A 82 -17.51 8.04 24.88
N LEU A 83 -17.26 8.72 23.76
CA LEU A 83 -15.97 9.37 23.52
C LEU A 83 -15.71 10.45 24.59
N PRO A 84 -14.44 10.72 24.95
CA PRO A 84 -14.09 11.76 25.90
C PRO A 84 -14.60 13.14 25.46
N LYS A 85 -14.75 14.05 26.43
CA LYS A 85 -15.12 15.44 26.16
C LYS A 85 -14.12 16.10 25.20
N HIS A 86 -14.65 16.86 24.25
CA HIS A 86 -13.90 17.61 23.26
C HIS A 86 -14.22 19.11 23.33
N ASP A 87 -13.28 19.93 22.86
CA ASP A 87 -13.43 21.39 22.75
C ASP A 87 -14.02 21.78 21.38
N ILE A 88 -13.68 21.00 20.34
CA ILE A 88 -13.98 21.31 18.93
C ILE A 88 -14.34 20.01 18.22
N GLU A 89 -15.28 20.08 17.28
CA GLU A 89 -15.73 18.93 16.50
C GLU A 89 -15.79 19.25 15.01
N PHE A 90 -15.34 18.30 14.19
CA PHE A 90 -15.38 18.36 12.74
C PHE A 90 -16.05 17.12 12.16
N ASN A 91 -16.92 17.34 11.17
CA ASN A 91 -17.30 16.32 10.22
C ASN A 91 -16.34 16.38 9.03
N VAL A 92 -15.84 15.22 8.60
CA VAL A 92 -14.84 15.09 7.52
C VAL A 92 -15.33 14.04 6.54
N TRP A 93 -15.24 14.34 5.25
CA TRP A 93 -15.60 13.42 4.17
C TRP A 93 -14.35 13.06 3.38
N THR A 94 -14.16 11.77 3.10
CA THR A 94 -13.11 11.27 2.21
C THR A 94 -13.53 11.37 0.75
N LYS A 95 -12.56 11.48 -0.14
CA LYS A 95 -12.75 11.29 -1.58
C LYS A 95 -12.97 9.80 -1.84
N ARG A 96 -13.85 9.50 -2.79
CA ARG A 96 -13.89 8.17 -3.40
C ARG A 96 -12.67 7.97 -4.29
N ASP A 97 -12.33 6.72 -4.60
CA ASP A 97 -11.36 6.44 -5.64
C ASP A 97 -11.86 7.05 -6.96
N CYS A 98 -10.97 7.77 -7.66
CA CYS A 98 -11.26 8.51 -8.89
C CYS A 98 -12.33 9.62 -8.72
N GLU A 99 -12.51 10.17 -7.51
CA GLU A 99 -13.39 11.32 -7.24
C GLU A 99 -13.14 12.48 -8.23
N GLY A 100 -14.22 13.07 -8.75
CA GLY A 100 -14.15 14.15 -9.73
C GLY A 100 -13.86 13.70 -11.17
N THR A 101 -13.88 12.40 -11.46
CA THR A 101 -13.70 11.85 -12.81
C THR A 101 -14.86 10.94 -13.22
N PRO A 102 -15.06 10.65 -14.53
CA PRO A 102 -16.06 9.68 -14.98
C PRO A 102 -15.83 8.23 -14.49
N ARG A 103 -14.67 7.95 -13.89
CA ARG A 103 -14.26 6.61 -13.43
C ARG A 103 -14.41 6.43 -11.91
N ILE A 104 -15.05 7.40 -11.25
CA ILE A 104 -15.37 7.36 -9.83
C ILE A 104 -16.05 6.03 -9.46
N ASN A 105 -15.66 5.44 -8.34
CA ASN A 105 -16.25 4.20 -7.86
C ASN A 105 -16.58 4.25 -6.36
N GLY A 106 -17.08 3.15 -5.80
CA GLY A 106 -17.58 3.11 -4.43
C GLY A 106 -16.52 3.09 -3.33
N ASN A 107 -15.24 2.87 -3.65
CA ASN A 107 -14.17 2.71 -2.66
C ASN A 107 -13.80 4.04 -2.00
N ARG A 108 -13.79 4.09 -0.66
CA ARG A 108 -13.59 5.34 0.11
C ARG A 108 -13.15 5.12 1.56
N SER A 109 -12.43 4.03 1.84
CA SER A 109 -12.01 3.70 3.22
C SER A 109 -10.74 4.43 3.67
N TRP A 110 -9.92 4.91 2.73
CA TRP A 110 -8.67 5.60 3.06
C TRP A 110 -8.93 7.07 3.42
N PHE A 111 -8.34 7.51 4.53
CA PHE A 111 -8.20 8.92 4.87
C PHE A 111 -6.76 9.18 5.28
N TYR A 112 -6.24 10.34 4.87
CA TYR A 112 -4.96 10.85 5.32
C TYR A 112 -4.97 12.38 5.18
N PHE A 113 -4.92 13.11 6.29
CA PHE A 113 -4.96 14.58 6.30
C PHE A 113 -4.06 15.19 7.36
N GLY A 114 -3.62 16.42 7.11
CA GLY A 114 -2.97 17.30 8.06
C GLY A 114 -3.95 18.27 8.70
N VAL A 115 -3.65 18.66 9.93
CA VAL A 115 -4.38 19.66 10.72
C VAL A 115 -3.38 20.70 11.19
N LYS A 116 -3.63 21.96 10.84
CA LYS A 116 -2.89 23.13 11.33
C LYS A 116 -3.79 23.94 12.26
N GLY A 117 -3.29 24.30 13.44
CA GLY A 117 -4.05 25.01 14.47
C GLY A 117 -4.68 24.09 15.51
N GLY A 118 -5.44 24.68 16.46
CA GLY A 118 -6.11 23.92 17.53
C GLY A 118 -5.16 23.43 18.62
N TYR A 119 -3.99 24.05 18.76
CA TYR A 119 -2.95 23.67 19.72
C TYR A 119 -3.49 23.53 21.15
N GLY A 120 -3.14 22.44 21.81
CA GLY A 120 -3.59 22.10 23.18
C GLY A 120 -5.06 21.69 23.32
N LYS A 121 -5.89 21.86 22.28
CA LYS A 121 -7.32 21.52 22.30
C LYS A 121 -7.57 20.03 22.09
N CYS A 122 -8.65 19.52 22.65
CA CYS A 122 -9.22 18.23 22.29
C CYS A 122 -10.15 18.40 21.10
N ILE A 123 -9.82 17.75 19.98
CA ILE A 123 -10.62 17.80 18.75
C ILE A 123 -11.23 16.44 18.49
N ARG A 124 -12.54 16.43 18.23
CA ARG A 124 -13.28 15.28 17.71
C ARG A 124 -13.34 15.37 16.18
N PHE A 125 -13.00 14.27 15.52
CA PHE A 125 -13.17 14.10 14.08
C PHE A 125 -14.17 12.99 13.83
N ASN A 126 -15.18 13.28 13.02
CA ASN A 126 -16.16 12.31 12.53
C ASN A 126 -15.90 12.11 11.03
N ILE A 127 -15.32 10.97 10.65
CA ILE A 127 -15.14 10.58 9.25
C ILE A 127 -16.44 9.97 8.77
N MET A 128 -17.18 10.68 7.91
CA MET A 128 -18.63 10.50 7.75
C MET A 128 -19.03 9.41 6.78
N ASN A 129 -18.18 9.10 5.79
CA ASN A 129 -18.57 8.38 4.58
C ASN A 129 -17.66 7.22 4.24
N LEU A 130 -17.06 6.52 5.22
CA LEU A 130 -16.22 5.36 4.90
C LEU A 130 -17.08 4.20 4.36
N ASN A 131 -16.47 3.26 3.62
CA ASN A 131 -17.11 1.96 3.44
C ASN A 131 -17.20 1.24 4.79
N ARG A 132 -18.08 0.24 4.91
CA ARG A 132 -18.26 -0.51 6.16
C ARG A 132 -16.96 -1.22 6.55
N GLN A 133 -16.37 -0.79 7.66
CA GLN A 133 -15.13 -1.34 8.24
C GLN A 133 -15.30 -1.75 9.72
N GLY A 134 -16.56 -1.93 10.18
CA GLY A 134 -16.89 -2.15 11.60
C GLY A 134 -16.09 -3.26 12.26
N LYS A 135 -15.96 -4.42 11.60
CA LYS A 135 -15.19 -5.57 12.11
C LYS A 135 -13.73 -5.22 12.41
N LEU A 136 -13.07 -4.39 11.58
CA LEU A 136 -11.68 -4.00 11.81
C LEU A 136 -11.54 -3.20 13.12
N PHE A 137 -12.43 -2.24 13.35
CA PHE A 137 -12.42 -1.40 14.55
C PHE A 137 -12.93 -2.15 15.79
N GLU A 138 -13.83 -3.12 15.61
CA GLU A 138 -14.24 -4.05 16.67
C GLU A 138 -13.06 -4.88 17.18
N MET A 139 -12.22 -5.38 16.25
CA MET A 139 -10.99 -6.11 16.52
C MET A 139 -9.81 -5.23 16.99
N GLY A 140 -10.05 -3.94 17.26
CA GLY A 140 -9.05 -3.06 17.87
C GLY A 140 -8.17 -2.28 16.89
N MET A 141 -8.58 -2.14 15.62
CA MET A 141 -7.94 -1.18 14.73
C MET A 141 -8.09 0.25 15.30
N LEU A 142 -6.99 1.01 15.25
CA LEU A 142 -6.93 2.39 15.69
C LEU A 142 -6.31 3.24 14.57
N PRO A 143 -6.91 4.40 14.23
CA PRO A 143 -6.25 5.39 13.39
C PRO A 143 -4.91 5.81 13.99
N VAL A 144 -4.04 6.39 13.17
CA VAL A 144 -2.71 6.83 13.59
C VAL A 144 -2.56 8.33 13.44
N PHE A 145 -1.63 8.89 14.21
CA PHE A 145 -1.25 10.29 14.14
C PHE A 145 0.28 10.47 14.17
N ARG A 146 0.75 11.59 13.62
CA ARG A 146 2.10 12.14 13.87
C ARG A 146 1.99 13.67 13.96
N THR A 147 2.88 14.32 14.69
CA THR A 147 2.91 15.78 14.80
C THR A 147 4.30 16.31 14.48
N VAL A 148 4.40 17.26 13.55
CA VAL A 148 5.67 17.86 13.13
C VAL A 148 5.64 19.38 13.37
N PRO A 149 6.57 19.96 14.15
CA PRO A 149 7.53 19.28 15.01
C PRO A 149 6.88 18.71 16.29
N GLY A 150 7.59 17.81 16.98
CA GLY A 150 7.28 17.41 18.36
C GLY A 150 6.99 15.91 18.55
N HIS A 151 6.33 15.25 17.61
CA HIS A 151 6.08 13.81 17.64
C HIS A 151 6.12 13.23 16.22
N GLU A 152 7.32 13.12 15.66
CA GLU A 152 7.52 12.82 14.24
C GLU A 152 7.23 11.36 13.86
N LYS A 153 7.32 10.44 14.84
CA LYS A 153 6.96 9.04 14.65
C LYS A 153 5.44 8.90 14.56
N TRP A 154 4.96 7.96 13.75
CA TRP A 154 3.55 7.58 13.74
C TRP A 154 3.20 6.78 15.01
N SER A 155 2.12 7.16 15.67
CA SER A 155 1.56 6.47 16.84
C SER A 155 0.07 6.23 16.66
N ARG A 156 -0.46 5.18 17.29
CA ARG A 156 -1.91 4.94 17.33
C ARG A 156 -2.59 5.98 18.20
N ILE A 157 -3.80 6.40 17.81
CA ILE A 157 -4.66 7.17 18.70
C ILE A 157 -5.08 6.24 19.85
N TYR A 158 -4.67 6.57 21.08
CA TYR A 158 -4.88 5.72 22.25
C TYR A 158 -6.35 5.59 22.67
N ILE A 159 -7.16 6.62 22.38
CA ILE A 159 -8.60 6.60 22.66
C ILE A 159 -9.27 5.74 21.60
N ARG A 160 -9.96 4.67 22.03
CA ARG A 160 -10.70 3.78 21.13
C ARG A 160 -11.74 4.61 20.35
N PRO A 161 -11.76 4.53 19.01
CA PRO A 161 -12.77 5.22 18.22
C PRO A 161 -14.14 4.54 18.42
N CYS A 162 -15.20 5.30 18.22
CA CYS A 162 -16.54 4.73 18.06
C CYS A 162 -16.96 4.80 16.59
N TRP A 163 -17.90 3.96 16.20
CA TRP A 163 -18.44 3.97 14.85
C TRP A 163 -19.92 3.67 14.85
N GLU A 164 -20.61 4.17 13.83
CA GLU A 164 -22.02 3.91 13.58
C GLU A 164 -22.24 3.81 12.08
N THR A 165 -23.29 3.11 11.66
CA THR A 165 -23.71 3.07 10.25
C THR A 165 -24.99 3.86 10.12
N ILE A 166 -24.98 4.93 9.32
CA ILE A 166 -26.13 5.80 9.07
C ILE A 166 -26.37 5.81 7.56
N ASN A 167 -27.56 5.43 7.09
CA ASN A 167 -27.91 5.43 5.67
C ASN A 167 -26.86 4.75 4.78
N GLU A 168 -26.40 3.57 5.21
CA GLU A 168 -25.33 2.76 4.58
C GLU A 168 -23.89 3.32 4.66
N ASP A 169 -23.73 4.58 5.04
CA ASP A 169 -22.43 5.19 5.29
C ASP A 169 -21.88 4.81 6.66
N PHE A 170 -20.60 4.42 6.69
CA PHE A 170 -19.90 4.11 7.92
C PHE A 170 -19.24 5.37 8.47
N LYS A 171 -19.72 5.84 9.63
CA LYS A 171 -19.16 6.98 10.34
C LYS A 171 -18.19 6.49 11.41
N LEU A 172 -16.93 6.91 11.31
CA LEU A 172 -15.90 6.66 12.33
C LEU A 172 -15.62 7.95 13.10
N SER A 173 -15.73 7.92 14.43
CA SER A 173 -15.45 9.07 15.29
C SER A 173 -14.26 8.79 16.21
N PHE A 174 -13.32 9.73 16.28
CA PHE A 174 -12.20 9.67 17.23
C PHE A 174 -11.89 11.06 17.82
N VAL A 175 -11.33 11.06 19.03
CA VAL A 175 -10.91 12.28 19.74
C VAL A 175 -9.40 12.27 19.91
N HIS A 176 -8.75 13.40 19.65
CA HIS A 176 -7.32 13.57 19.85
C HIS A 176 -7.03 14.91 20.54
N ARG A 177 -6.12 14.89 21.53
CA ARG A 177 -5.56 16.13 22.12
C ARG A 177 -4.40 16.59 21.25
N MET A 178 -4.57 17.72 20.60
CA MET A 178 -3.53 18.32 19.75
C MET A 178 -2.33 18.74 20.60
N ALA A 179 -1.13 18.64 20.03
CA ALA A 179 0.08 19.11 20.69
C ALA A 179 -0.02 20.61 21.02
N ASP A 180 0.48 21.01 22.19
CA ASP A 180 0.60 22.42 22.56
C ASP A 180 1.91 23.02 22.02
N VAL A 181 2.15 22.82 20.73
CA VAL A 181 3.33 23.30 20.02
C VAL A 181 2.86 24.19 18.88
N LYS A 182 3.09 25.49 18.99
CA LYS A 182 2.70 26.45 17.95
C LYS A 182 3.34 26.10 16.61
N ASN A 183 2.59 26.31 15.53
CA ASN A 183 2.98 25.99 14.16
C ASN A 183 3.22 24.52 13.87
N SER A 184 2.92 23.62 14.82
CA SER A 184 2.92 22.19 14.53
C SER A 184 1.78 21.80 13.60
N ILE A 185 2.01 20.74 12.83
CA ILE A 185 1.01 20.10 11.98
C ILE A 185 0.83 18.70 12.50
N THR A 186 -0.38 18.35 12.92
CA THR A 186 -0.74 16.98 13.26
C THR A 186 -1.40 16.32 12.06
N TYR A 187 -0.85 15.21 11.64
CA TYR A 187 -1.39 14.38 10.58
C TYR A 187 -2.16 13.20 11.18
N PHE A 188 -3.25 12.81 10.53
CA PHE A 188 -4.06 11.64 10.87
C PHE A 188 -4.22 10.75 9.65
N ALA A 189 -4.14 9.43 9.82
CA ALA A 189 -4.34 8.47 8.74
C ALA A 189 -5.13 7.24 9.21
N PHE A 190 -5.78 6.56 8.25
CA PHE A 190 -6.58 5.35 8.47
C PHE A 190 -5.76 4.25 9.18
N CYS A 191 -4.54 4.03 8.72
CA CYS A 191 -3.50 3.23 9.37
C CYS A 191 -2.13 3.83 9.03
N PHE A 192 -1.02 3.20 9.46
CA PHE A 192 0.33 3.67 9.16
C PHE A 192 0.49 3.91 7.64
N PRO A 193 0.69 5.16 7.19
CA PRO A 193 0.88 5.44 5.78
C PRO A 193 2.29 5.04 5.36
N HIS A 194 2.42 4.70 4.09
CA HIS A 194 3.70 4.61 3.42
C HIS A 194 3.46 5.02 1.97
N SER A 195 3.96 6.19 1.63
CA SER A 195 3.68 6.87 0.37
C SER A 195 4.58 6.37 -0.76
N TYR A 196 4.31 6.78 -2.00
CA TYR A 196 5.21 6.46 -3.11
C TYR A 196 6.56 7.16 -2.93
N GLU A 197 6.56 8.44 -2.55
CA GLU A 197 7.77 9.21 -2.25
C GLU A 197 8.58 8.59 -1.11
N ASP A 198 7.93 8.16 -0.01
CA ASP A 198 8.60 7.48 1.09
C ASP A 198 9.36 6.23 0.59
N MET A 199 8.72 5.42 -0.28
CA MET A 199 9.33 4.22 -0.86
C MET A 199 10.49 4.60 -1.78
N GLN A 200 10.33 5.58 -2.66
CA GLN A 200 11.40 6.02 -3.56
C GLN A 200 12.64 6.52 -2.80
N GLN A 201 12.44 7.32 -1.74
CA GLN A 201 13.54 7.80 -0.88
C GLN A 201 14.26 6.65 -0.17
N LEU A 202 13.51 5.66 0.31
CA LEU A 202 14.08 4.48 0.93
C LEU A 202 14.91 3.65 -0.07
N LEU A 203 14.38 3.41 -1.26
CA LEU A 203 15.09 2.67 -2.30
C LEU A 203 16.36 3.39 -2.76
N ASN A 204 16.34 4.71 -2.89
CA ASN A 204 17.54 5.51 -3.19
C ASN A 204 18.60 5.36 -2.10
N THR A 205 18.18 5.23 -0.83
CA THR A 205 19.08 4.94 0.29
C THR A 205 19.71 3.55 0.14
N TYR A 206 18.91 2.54 -0.21
CA TYR A 206 19.42 1.19 -0.49
C TYR A 206 20.35 1.13 -1.70
N ASP A 207 20.06 1.91 -2.75
CA ASP A 207 20.94 2.02 -3.91
C ASP A 207 22.32 2.54 -3.49
N ASN A 208 22.39 3.58 -2.65
CA ASN A 208 23.67 4.10 -2.15
C ASN A 208 24.43 3.09 -1.26
N LEU A 209 23.73 2.22 -0.55
CA LEU A 209 24.33 1.25 0.36
C LEU A 209 24.81 -0.03 -0.35
N TYR A 210 24.06 -0.51 -1.33
CA TYR A 210 24.26 -1.86 -1.89
C TYR A 210 24.58 -1.89 -3.39
N ASN A 211 24.37 -0.80 -4.14
CA ASN A 211 24.72 -0.75 -5.55
C ASN A 211 26.24 -0.62 -5.73
N SER A 212 26.93 -1.75 -5.63
CA SER A 212 28.38 -1.84 -5.62
C SER A 212 28.93 -2.42 -6.93
N ARG A 213 30.19 -2.13 -7.23
CA ARG A 213 30.92 -2.74 -8.35
C ARG A 213 31.49 -4.14 -8.02
N LEU A 214 31.06 -4.76 -6.92
CA LEU A 214 31.57 -6.07 -6.51
C LEU A 214 31.32 -7.17 -7.56
N ALA A 215 30.28 -7.03 -8.38
CA ALA A 215 30.02 -7.98 -9.45
C ALA A 215 31.16 -8.05 -10.46
N ASP A 216 31.72 -6.90 -10.85
CA ASP A 216 32.82 -6.85 -11.81
C ASP A 216 34.09 -7.44 -11.18
N TYR A 217 34.35 -7.13 -9.91
CA TYR A 217 35.45 -7.72 -9.14
C TYR A 217 35.42 -9.25 -9.13
N TYR A 218 34.27 -9.86 -8.81
CA TYR A 218 34.12 -11.32 -8.78
C TYR A 218 34.28 -11.98 -10.17
N LEU A 219 33.87 -11.29 -11.24
CA LEU A 219 33.97 -11.80 -12.60
C LEU A 219 35.38 -11.69 -13.18
N GLU A 220 36.15 -10.71 -12.74
CA GLU A 220 37.57 -10.55 -13.05
C GLU A 220 38.45 -11.54 -12.28
N HIS A 221 37.99 -12.05 -11.12
CA HIS A 221 38.75 -12.94 -10.24
C HIS A 221 38.01 -14.27 -9.96
N PRO A 222 37.73 -15.11 -10.97
CA PRO A 222 36.87 -16.29 -10.83
C PRO A 222 37.45 -17.39 -9.91
N SER A 223 38.74 -17.33 -9.59
CA SER A 223 39.40 -18.27 -8.67
C SER A 223 39.24 -17.90 -7.19
N LEU A 224 38.79 -16.67 -6.88
CA LEU A 224 38.57 -16.25 -5.49
C LEU A 224 37.24 -16.81 -4.97
N PRO A 225 37.20 -17.29 -3.71
CA PRO A 225 35.94 -17.69 -3.11
C PRO A 225 35.05 -16.46 -2.95
N VAL A 226 33.77 -16.63 -3.30
CA VAL A 226 32.75 -15.62 -3.01
C VAL A 226 32.62 -15.45 -1.50
N ASN A 227 32.69 -14.22 -1.02
CA ASN A 227 32.41 -13.92 0.37
C ASN A 227 30.91 -14.10 0.64
N ASN A 228 30.57 -14.99 1.58
CA ASN A 228 29.19 -15.30 1.95
C ASN A 228 28.45 -14.12 2.61
N SER A 229 29.17 -13.07 3.00
CA SER A 229 28.59 -11.82 3.52
C SER A 229 28.23 -10.82 2.41
N ASP A 230 28.72 -11.02 1.18
CA ASP A 230 28.45 -10.09 0.08
C ASP A 230 27.07 -10.32 -0.51
N ILE A 231 26.38 -9.21 -0.80
CA ILE A 231 25.00 -9.20 -1.28
C ILE A 231 25.00 -8.59 -2.67
N TYR A 232 24.54 -9.37 -3.65
CA TYR A 232 24.21 -8.82 -4.96
C TYR A 232 22.87 -8.10 -4.85
N TYR A 233 22.88 -6.81 -5.15
CA TYR A 233 21.71 -5.95 -5.20
C TYR A 233 21.72 -5.21 -6.53
N HIS A 234 20.57 -5.22 -7.21
CA HIS A 234 20.38 -4.44 -8.42
C HIS A 234 18.94 -3.95 -8.49
N ARG A 235 18.77 -2.64 -8.66
CA ARG A 235 17.47 -2.01 -8.87
C ARG A 235 17.39 -1.49 -10.30
N GLU A 236 16.30 -1.77 -10.97
CA GLU A 236 16.00 -1.26 -12.30
C GLU A 236 14.55 -0.82 -12.43
N THR A 237 14.27 0.10 -13.36
CA THR A 237 12.91 0.42 -13.76
C THR A 237 12.37 -0.74 -14.59
N LEU A 238 11.34 -1.43 -14.10
CA LEU A 238 10.68 -2.51 -14.85
C LEU A 238 9.82 -1.94 -15.99
N CYS A 239 9.01 -0.94 -15.67
CA CYS A 239 8.22 -0.15 -16.62
C CYS A 239 7.76 1.14 -15.93
N TYR A 240 7.02 1.98 -16.66
CA TYR A 240 6.30 3.10 -16.10
C TYR A 240 4.82 2.75 -15.97
N SER A 241 4.19 3.28 -14.92
CA SER A 241 2.74 3.35 -14.78
C SER A 241 2.13 4.37 -15.74
N CYS A 242 0.80 4.45 -15.80
CA CYS A 242 0.13 5.37 -16.71
C CYS A 242 0.35 6.84 -16.33
N ASP A 243 0.51 7.17 -15.05
CA ASP A 243 0.90 8.51 -14.60
C ASP A 243 2.43 8.71 -14.61
N SER A 244 3.18 7.84 -15.31
CA SER A 244 4.66 7.91 -15.46
C SER A 244 5.46 7.72 -14.17
N ASN A 245 4.86 7.16 -13.11
CA ASN A 245 5.61 6.69 -11.95
C ASN A 245 6.38 5.40 -12.27
N LYS A 246 7.56 5.23 -11.67
CA LYS A 246 8.38 4.03 -11.85
C LYS A 246 7.73 2.82 -11.19
N ILE A 247 7.72 1.71 -11.90
CA ILE A 247 7.55 0.38 -11.32
C ILE A 247 8.94 -0.20 -11.14
N ASP A 248 9.44 -0.20 -9.91
CA ASP A 248 10.78 -0.71 -9.60
C ASP A 248 10.80 -2.25 -9.55
N LEU A 249 11.87 -2.83 -10.08
CA LEU A 249 12.26 -4.23 -9.85
C LEU A 249 13.59 -4.26 -9.10
N ILE A 250 13.60 -4.92 -7.96
CA ILE A 250 14.80 -5.16 -7.16
C ILE A 250 15.19 -6.64 -7.29
N THR A 251 16.42 -6.88 -7.71
CA THR A 251 17.03 -8.21 -7.77
C THR A 251 18.02 -8.37 -6.62
N ILE A 252 17.80 -9.35 -5.75
CA ILE A 252 18.68 -9.65 -4.60
C ILE A 252 19.10 -11.11 -4.63
N THR A 253 20.37 -11.40 -4.40
CA THR A 253 20.92 -12.76 -4.29
C THR A 253 22.34 -12.72 -3.69
N SER A 254 23.00 -13.86 -3.51
CA SER A 254 24.45 -13.92 -3.28
C SER A 254 25.20 -14.02 -4.61
N TYR A 255 26.51 -13.72 -4.60
CA TYR A 255 27.37 -13.85 -5.78
C TYR A 255 27.63 -15.31 -6.20
N LYS A 256 27.17 -16.30 -5.41
CA LYS A 256 27.27 -17.72 -5.77
C LYS A 256 26.59 -18.00 -7.11
N GLY A 257 27.33 -18.59 -8.04
CA GLY A 257 26.82 -18.96 -9.36
C GLY A 257 26.64 -17.79 -10.32
N ILE A 258 27.17 -16.59 -10.02
CA ILE A 258 27.18 -15.46 -10.94
C ILE A 258 27.85 -15.83 -12.26
N THR A 259 27.34 -15.30 -13.37
CA THR A 259 27.91 -15.48 -14.71
C THR A 259 28.28 -14.14 -15.33
N LYS A 260 29.04 -14.15 -16.43
CA LYS A 260 29.36 -12.93 -17.19
C LYS A 260 28.14 -12.36 -17.92
N GLU A 261 27.12 -13.19 -18.16
CA GLU A 261 25.92 -12.84 -18.90
C GLU A 261 24.98 -11.96 -18.09
N ARG A 262 24.28 -11.06 -18.78
CA ARG A 262 23.18 -10.27 -18.23
C ARG A 262 21.84 -10.93 -18.52
N GLU A 263 20.84 -10.65 -17.70
CA GLU A 263 19.47 -11.06 -17.98
C GLU A 263 18.99 -10.47 -19.31
N HIS A 264 18.19 -11.24 -20.04
CA HIS A 264 17.73 -10.86 -21.36
C HIS A 264 16.73 -9.70 -21.29
N HIS A 265 16.82 -8.78 -22.26
CA HIS A 265 15.75 -7.83 -22.54
C HIS A 265 14.66 -8.55 -23.35
N PHE A 266 13.90 -9.41 -22.67
CA PHE A 266 12.97 -10.35 -23.32
C PHE A 266 11.69 -9.70 -23.88
N ASP A 267 11.34 -8.50 -23.43
CA ASP A 267 10.18 -7.75 -23.92
C ASP A 267 10.57 -6.28 -24.09
N LYS A 268 10.39 -5.76 -25.32
CA LYS A 268 10.77 -4.39 -25.71
C LYS A 268 10.01 -3.29 -24.97
N LYS A 269 8.88 -3.63 -24.34
CA LYS A 269 8.07 -2.70 -23.55
C LYS A 269 8.58 -2.55 -22.11
N LEU A 270 9.42 -3.48 -21.67
CA LEU A 270 9.94 -3.52 -20.31
C LEU A 270 11.39 -3.03 -20.28
N PHE A 271 11.88 -2.68 -19.10
CA PHE A 271 13.27 -2.28 -18.88
C PHE A 271 13.72 -1.12 -19.79
N PRO A 272 13.04 0.04 -19.75
CA PRO A 272 13.31 1.16 -20.64
C PRO A 272 14.77 1.66 -20.58
N ASP A 273 15.46 1.43 -19.45
CA ASP A 273 16.84 1.87 -19.23
C ASP A 273 17.90 0.82 -19.63
N ALA A 274 17.48 -0.37 -20.12
CA ALA A 274 18.35 -1.52 -20.35
C ALA A 274 19.46 -1.29 -21.40
N SER A 275 19.20 -0.43 -22.39
CA SER A 275 20.10 -0.18 -23.52
C SER A 275 21.01 1.03 -23.35
N THR A 276 20.89 1.79 -22.25
CA THR A 276 21.55 3.09 -22.10
C THR A 276 22.45 3.13 -20.86
N ILE A 277 21.86 3.19 -19.66
CA ILE A 277 22.53 3.57 -18.41
C ILE A 277 22.61 2.38 -17.45
N ASN A 278 21.55 1.57 -17.37
CA ASN A 278 21.49 0.42 -16.48
C ASN A 278 21.46 -0.86 -17.29
N LYS A 279 22.61 -1.53 -17.40
CA LYS A 279 22.62 -2.92 -17.87
C LYS A 279 21.73 -3.74 -16.93
N ARG A 280 20.86 -4.58 -17.50
CA ARG A 280 20.08 -5.61 -16.78
C ARG A 280 20.98 -6.35 -15.75
N PRO A 281 20.41 -6.94 -14.68
CA PRO A 281 21.19 -7.66 -13.68
C PRO A 281 21.94 -8.85 -14.29
N TYR A 282 23.00 -9.30 -13.62
CA TYR A 282 23.74 -10.51 -13.99
C TYR A 282 22.87 -11.77 -13.83
N GLN A 283 23.11 -12.79 -14.65
CA GLN A 283 22.48 -14.10 -14.47
C GLN A 283 23.21 -14.94 -13.42
N PHE A 284 22.45 -15.80 -12.72
CA PHE A 284 22.98 -16.73 -11.72
C PHE A 284 22.52 -18.16 -12.01
N ARG A 285 23.45 -19.12 -11.98
CA ARG A 285 23.16 -20.54 -12.20
C ARG A 285 22.70 -21.23 -10.92
N ASN A 286 21.94 -22.32 -11.08
CA ASN A 286 21.54 -23.23 -10.00
C ASN A 286 20.76 -22.56 -8.85
N LYS A 287 20.06 -21.46 -9.14
CA LYS A 287 19.19 -20.77 -8.18
C LYS A 287 17.76 -20.70 -8.71
N ARG A 288 16.80 -20.85 -7.79
CA ARG A 288 15.37 -20.70 -8.11
C ARG A 288 14.96 -19.23 -8.03
N ILE A 289 13.87 -18.88 -8.67
CA ILE A 289 13.32 -17.52 -8.59
C ILE A 289 12.32 -17.45 -7.44
N PHE A 290 12.44 -16.41 -6.61
CA PHE A 290 11.43 -16.03 -5.63
C PHE A 290 10.86 -14.67 -6.02
N PHE A 291 9.59 -14.62 -6.38
CA PHE A 291 8.91 -13.39 -6.75
C PHE A 291 8.07 -12.87 -5.60
N LEU A 292 8.18 -11.57 -5.30
CA LEU A 292 7.35 -10.88 -4.32
C LEU A 292 6.95 -9.52 -4.84
N SER A 293 5.66 -9.21 -4.77
CA SER A 293 5.13 -7.88 -5.09
C SER A 293 4.24 -7.38 -3.97
N SER A 294 4.08 -6.06 -3.85
CA SER A 294 3.19 -5.46 -2.85
C SER A 294 2.36 -4.30 -3.42
N ARG A 295 1.35 -3.85 -2.66
CA ARG A 295 0.53 -2.67 -2.94
C ARG A 295 -0.14 -2.65 -4.32
N VAL A 296 -0.80 -3.76 -4.69
CA VAL A 296 -1.72 -3.77 -5.84
C VAL A 296 -2.98 -2.95 -5.55
N HIS A 297 -3.49 -3.03 -4.32
CA HIS A 297 -4.48 -2.10 -3.80
C HIS A 297 -3.76 -0.98 -3.02
N PRO A 298 -4.00 0.29 -3.34
CA PRO A 298 -3.25 1.41 -2.77
C PRO A 298 -3.38 1.57 -1.26
N GLY A 299 -4.59 1.40 -0.70
CA GLY A 299 -4.88 1.62 0.71
C GLY A 299 -4.44 0.48 1.64
N GLU A 300 -3.95 -0.63 1.09
CA GLU A 300 -3.44 -1.78 1.85
C GLU A 300 -1.98 -1.56 2.28
N THR A 301 -1.71 -0.47 2.99
CA THR A 301 -0.35 -0.12 3.44
C THR A 301 0.35 -1.18 4.29
N PRO A 302 -0.32 -2.05 5.07
CA PRO A 302 0.36 -3.15 5.77
C PRO A 302 1.19 -4.05 4.83
N ALA A 303 0.76 -4.22 3.58
CA ALA A 303 1.52 -4.98 2.59
C ALA A 303 2.90 -4.36 2.32
N ALA A 304 3.00 -3.03 2.36
CA ALA A 304 4.26 -2.34 2.18
C ALA A 304 5.19 -2.58 3.39
N PHE A 305 4.69 -2.55 4.62
CA PHE A 305 5.50 -2.86 5.80
C PHE A 305 5.97 -4.32 5.84
N VAL A 306 5.15 -5.27 5.36
CA VAL A 306 5.58 -6.66 5.16
C VAL A 306 6.70 -6.75 4.13
N PHE A 307 6.55 -6.05 3.00
CA PHE A 307 7.59 -5.96 1.98
C PHE A 307 8.90 -5.38 2.54
N LEU A 308 8.82 -4.28 3.30
CA LEU A 308 9.99 -3.65 3.92
C LEU A 308 10.66 -4.56 4.94
N GLY A 309 9.89 -5.26 5.77
CA GLY A 309 10.44 -6.23 6.73
C GLY A 309 11.13 -7.39 6.04
N PHE A 310 10.58 -7.87 4.93
CA PHE A 310 11.22 -8.88 4.09
C PHE A 310 12.51 -8.34 3.45
N LEU A 311 12.49 -7.13 2.91
CA LEU A 311 13.64 -6.47 2.29
C LEU A 311 14.78 -6.27 3.29
N ASP A 312 14.47 -5.74 4.49
CA ASP A 312 15.43 -5.61 5.59
C ASP A 312 16.02 -6.97 5.98
N PHE A 313 15.18 -8.00 6.14
CA PHE A 313 15.65 -9.35 6.46
C PHE A 313 16.58 -9.91 5.39
N ILE A 314 16.21 -9.86 4.12
CA ILE A 314 17.02 -10.46 3.05
C ILE A 314 18.28 -9.66 2.74
N LEU A 315 18.39 -8.40 3.19
CA LEU A 315 19.58 -7.57 3.11
C LEU A 315 20.49 -7.64 4.34
N LYS A 316 20.11 -8.40 5.39
CA LYS A 316 20.98 -8.60 6.55
C LYS A 316 22.24 -9.37 6.18
N ILE A 317 23.38 -8.71 6.39
CA ILE A 317 24.71 -9.26 6.09
C ILE A 317 25.01 -10.44 7.02
N ASP A 318 24.65 -10.38 8.31
CA ASP A 318 25.06 -11.38 9.29
C ASP A 318 23.97 -12.40 9.69
N ASP A 319 22.80 -12.39 9.03
CA ASP A 319 21.75 -13.38 9.31
C ASP A 319 22.00 -14.68 8.51
N PRO A 320 22.26 -15.83 9.16
CA PRO A 320 22.57 -17.08 8.46
C PRO A 320 21.39 -17.61 7.63
N ARG A 321 20.14 -17.30 8.01
CA ARG A 321 18.95 -17.70 7.26
C ARG A 321 18.86 -16.89 5.96
N ALA A 322 19.10 -15.57 6.07
CA ALA A 322 19.13 -14.70 4.89
C ALA A 322 20.25 -15.09 3.92
N LYS A 323 21.45 -15.45 4.43
CA LYS A 323 22.55 -16.00 3.62
C LYS A 323 22.14 -17.26 2.86
N LEU A 324 21.59 -18.26 3.57
CA LEU A 324 21.16 -19.51 2.97
C LEU A 324 20.10 -19.29 1.87
N LEU A 325 19.16 -18.36 2.12
CA LEU A 325 18.14 -17.99 1.16
C LEU A 325 18.74 -17.31 -0.08
N ARG A 326 19.67 -16.35 0.09
CA ARG A 326 20.39 -15.70 -1.02
C ARG A 326 21.26 -16.67 -1.83
N ASP A 327 21.77 -17.73 -1.20
CA ASP A 327 22.51 -18.80 -1.87
C ASP A 327 21.63 -19.74 -2.69
N SER A 328 20.33 -19.80 -2.39
CA SER A 328 19.38 -20.73 -3.01
C SER A 328 18.45 -20.06 -4.02
N TYR A 329 18.17 -18.77 -3.83
CA TYR A 329 17.18 -18.03 -4.59
C TYR A 329 17.72 -16.72 -5.17
N ILE A 330 17.19 -16.36 -6.33
CA ILE A 330 17.24 -15.01 -6.89
C ILE A 330 15.89 -14.36 -6.56
N PHE A 331 15.92 -13.32 -5.74
CA PHE A 331 14.73 -12.58 -5.32
C PHE A 331 14.40 -11.51 -6.36
N LYS A 332 13.17 -11.50 -6.86
CA LYS A 332 12.62 -10.52 -7.81
C LYS A 332 11.48 -9.79 -7.11
N LEU A 333 11.73 -8.55 -6.70
CA LEU A 333 10.88 -7.82 -5.77
C LEU A 333 10.29 -6.56 -6.43
N ILE A 334 8.97 -6.41 -6.41
CA ILE A 334 8.26 -5.21 -6.87
C ILE A 334 7.63 -4.50 -5.66
N PRO A 335 8.19 -3.38 -5.18
CA PRO A 335 7.71 -2.72 -3.97
C PRO A 335 6.27 -2.23 -4.07
N ILE A 336 5.89 -1.62 -5.20
CA ILE A 336 4.57 -1.03 -5.40
C ILE A 336 4.08 -1.37 -6.82
N LEU A 337 2.96 -2.10 -6.91
CA LEU A 337 2.30 -2.38 -8.18
C LEU A 337 1.38 -1.24 -8.65
N ASN A 338 0.84 -0.43 -7.73
CA ASN A 338 -0.10 0.63 -8.05
C ASN A 338 0.35 2.01 -7.52
N PRO A 339 1.46 2.57 -8.04
CA PRO A 339 1.97 3.85 -7.54
C PRO A 339 0.98 5.00 -7.76
N ASP A 340 0.24 4.97 -8.86
CA ASP A 340 -0.71 6.03 -9.24
C ASP A 340 -1.87 6.13 -8.26
N GLY A 341 -2.47 4.98 -7.91
CA GLY A 341 -3.48 4.93 -6.87
C GLY A 341 -2.93 5.29 -5.49
N VAL A 342 -1.66 4.96 -5.19
CA VAL A 342 -1.02 5.33 -3.92
C VAL A 342 -0.90 6.84 -3.80
N GLN A 343 -0.30 7.52 -4.77
CA GLN A 343 -0.14 8.97 -4.76
C GLN A 343 -1.46 9.73 -4.62
N ARG A 344 -2.53 9.21 -5.24
CA ARG A 344 -3.87 9.80 -5.21
C ARG A 344 -4.61 9.59 -3.89
N GLY A 345 -4.07 8.78 -2.98
CA GLY A 345 -4.77 8.39 -1.76
C GLY A 345 -6.01 7.54 -2.05
N HIS A 346 -5.98 6.71 -3.10
CA HIS A 346 -7.02 5.72 -3.34
C HIS A 346 -6.97 4.61 -2.29
N TYR A 347 -8.05 3.84 -2.19
CA TYR A 347 -8.11 2.65 -1.35
C TYR A 347 -7.84 1.37 -2.13
N ARG A 348 -8.42 1.23 -3.33
CA ARG A 348 -8.47 -0.07 -4.04
C ARG A 348 -8.06 -0.02 -5.50
N THR A 349 -8.33 1.07 -6.21
CA THR A 349 -8.18 1.10 -7.66
C THR A 349 -7.05 2.00 -8.13
N ASP A 350 -6.59 1.78 -9.35
CA ASP A 350 -5.68 2.68 -10.05
C ASP A 350 -6.33 4.04 -10.40
N GLN A 351 -5.63 4.88 -11.14
CA GLN A 351 -6.09 6.18 -11.65
C GLN A 351 -7.30 6.07 -12.60
N PHE A 352 -7.57 4.88 -13.13
CA PHE A 352 -8.66 4.60 -14.04
C PHE A 352 -9.85 3.88 -13.38
N GLY A 353 -9.85 3.73 -12.06
CA GLY A 353 -10.93 3.06 -11.34
C GLY A 353 -10.90 1.54 -11.50
N VAL A 354 -9.80 0.99 -12.01
CA VAL A 354 -9.63 -0.44 -12.26
C VAL A 354 -9.02 -1.11 -11.03
N ASN A 355 -9.60 -2.24 -10.64
CA ASN A 355 -8.97 -3.13 -9.68
C ASN A 355 -7.90 -3.95 -10.41
N LEU A 356 -6.62 -3.55 -10.26
CA LEU A 356 -5.49 -4.22 -10.89
C LEU A 356 -5.35 -5.70 -10.50
N ASN A 357 -5.82 -6.09 -9.31
CA ASN A 357 -5.84 -7.49 -8.87
C ASN A 357 -6.95 -8.34 -9.56
N ARG A 358 -7.57 -7.83 -10.62
CA ARG A 358 -8.48 -8.56 -11.52
C ARG A 358 -7.94 -8.65 -12.95
N MET A 359 -6.76 -8.10 -13.21
CA MET A 359 -6.20 -7.97 -14.56
C MET A 359 -5.13 -9.02 -14.88
N TYR A 360 -4.80 -9.94 -13.97
CA TYR A 360 -3.73 -10.93 -14.17
C TYR A 360 -4.01 -11.97 -15.26
N LEU A 361 -5.28 -12.21 -15.63
CA LEU A 361 -5.62 -13.15 -16.70
C LEU A 361 -5.16 -12.64 -18.07
N ASP A 362 -5.50 -11.39 -18.39
CA ASP A 362 -5.19 -10.74 -19.67
C ASP A 362 -4.85 -9.26 -19.47
N PRO A 363 -3.66 -8.96 -18.92
CA PRO A 363 -3.24 -7.57 -18.73
C PRO A 363 -2.79 -6.96 -20.06
N ASP A 364 -3.23 -5.74 -20.33
CA ASP A 364 -2.77 -4.90 -21.43
C ASP A 364 -1.68 -3.95 -20.92
N PHE A 365 -0.59 -3.76 -21.67
CA PHE A 365 0.53 -2.93 -21.21
C PHE A 365 0.16 -1.44 -21.11
N GLU A 366 -0.64 -0.90 -22.02
CA GLU A 366 -1.01 0.52 -22.02
C GLU A 366 -2.00 0.85 -20.89
N LYS A 367 -2.85 -0.13 -20.52
CA LYS A 367 -3.87 0.04 -19.47
C LYS A 367 -3.42 -0.42 -18.09
N HIS A 368 -2.65 -1.51 -18.02
CA HIS A 368 -2.28 -2.21 -16.79
C HIS A 368 -0.76 -2.52 -16.76
N PRO A 369 0.12 -1.53 -17.01
CA PRO A 369 1.55 -1.77 -17.26
C PRO A 369 2.24 -2.59 -16.16
N SER A 370 1.94 -2.31 -14.89
CA SER A 370 2.55 -3.01 -13.75
C SER A 370 2.14 -4.48 -13.66
N ILE A 371 0.89 -4.80 -13.98
CA ILE A 371 0.37 -6.18 -13.95
C ILE A 371 0.86 -6.95 -15.16
N TYR A 372 0.89 -6.31 -16.33
CA TYR A 372 1.54 -6.87 -17.51
C TYR A 372 2.99 -7.23 -17.18
N ALA A 373 3.77 -6.28 -16.67
CA ALA A 373 5.18 -6.48 -16.40
C ALA A 373 5.44 -7.57 -15.33
N ALA A 374 4.64 -7.60 -14.26
CA ALA A 374 4.72 -8.65 -13.24
C ALA A 374 4.42 -10.04 -13.83
N LYS A 375 3.36 -10.15 -14.66
CA LYS A 375 3.00 -11.39 -15.37
C LYS A 375 4.13 -11.84 -16.30
N SER A 376 4.69 -10.93 -17.10
CA SER A 376 5.79 -11.20 -18.03
C SER A 376 7.06 -11.69 -17.32
N LEU A 377 7.43 -11.06 -16.19
CA LEU A 377 8.55 -11.50 -15.35
C LEU A 377 8.37 -12.92 -14.83
N ILE A 378 7.18 -13.23 -14.28
CA ILE A 378 6.87 -14.56 -13.74
C ILE A 378 6.97 -15.59 -14.86
N ALA A 379 6.37 -15.32 -16.02
CA ALA A 379 6.40 -16.20 -17.17
C ALA A 379 7.84 -16.47 -17.67
N TYR A 380 8.60 -15.39 -17.87
CA TYR A 380 9.99 -15.46 -18.31
C TYR A 380 10.83 -16.33 -17.37
N HIS A 381 10.77 -16.06 -16.07
CA HIS A 381 11.57 -16.77 -15.08
C HIS A 381 11.09 -18.21 -14.83
N HIS A 382 9.79 -18.47 -14.96
CA HIS A 382 9.26 -19.83 -14.90
C HIS A 382 9.86 -20.71 -16.01
N ILE A 383 9.99 -20.18 -17.23
CA ILE A 383 10.53 -20.93 -18.37
C ILE A 383 12.06 -21.05 -18.28
N ASN A 384 12.76 -19.95 -17.95
CA ASN A 384 14.21 -19.89 -18.08
C ASN A 384 14.99 -20.30 -16.82
N ASN A 385 14.36 -20.34 -15.64
CA ASN A 385 15.03 -20.62 -14.36
C ASN A 385 14.48 -21.86 -13.63
N CYS A 386 13.81 -22.76 -14.36
CA CYS A 386 13.37 -24.05 -13.82
C CYS A 386 14.56 -24.96 -13.51
N VAL A 387 14.69 -25.39 -12.24
CA VAL A 387 15.83 -26.18 -11.74
C VAL A 387 15.64 -27.70 -11.94
N SER A 388 14.48 -28.14 -12.44
CA SER A 388 14.22 -29.54 -12.80
C SER A 388 13.42 -29.61 -14.10
N PRO A 389 13.77 -30.51 -15.05
CA PRO A 389 12.95 -30.74 -16.22
C PRO A 389 11.77 -31.66 -15.85
N ARG A 390 10.54 -31.16 -15.92
CA ARG A 390 9.33 -31.82 -16.52
C ARG A 390 7.98 -31.38 -15.93
N SER A 391 7.04 -31.04 -16.82
CA SER A 391 5.67 -31.56 -16.95
C SER A 391 5.00 -30.81 -18.12
N PRO A 392 4.40 -31.48 -19.12
CA PRO A 392 3.83 -30.88 -20.32
C PRO A 392 2.43 -30.27 -20.06
N LEU A 393 2.25 -29.60 -18.92
CA LEU A 393 1.13 -28.66 -18.82
C LEU A 393 1.53 -27.48 -19.71
N SER A 394 0.87 -27.40 -20.88
CA SER A 394 1.04 -26.37 -21.90
C SER A 394 0.75 -24.99 -21.31
N ILE A 395 1.72 -24.46 -20.56
CA ILE A 395 1.73 -23.07 -20.12
C ILE A 395 1.90 -22.11 -21.31
N TYR A 396 2.27 -22.66 -22.48
CA TYR A 396 2.23 -22.02 -23.78
C TYR A 396 0.88 -21.33 -24.03
N ASP A 397 -0.23 -21.94 -23.61
CA ASP A 397 -1.56 -21.34 -23.79
C ASP A 397 -1.82 -20.13 -22.89
N ILE A 398 -1.08 -19.97 -21.77
CA ILE A 398 -1.28 -18.89 -20.79
C ILE A 398 -0.45 -17.63 -21.14
N PHE A 399 0.64 -17.80 -21.89
CA PHE A 399 1.64 -16.74 -22.13
C PHE A 399 1.99 -16.52 -23.61
N LYS A 400 1.28 -17.13 -24.56
CA LYS A 400 1.59 -17.01 -26.01
C LYS A 400 1.73 -15.55 -26.49
N ASP A 401 0.98 -14.63 -25.90
CA ASP A 401 0.89 -13.24 -26.36
C ASP A 401 2.04 -12.36 -25.85
N VAL A 402 2.87 -12.88 -24.95
CA VAL A 402 3.99 -12.16 -24.31
C VAL A 402 5.35 -12.68 -24.80
N MET A 403 5.36 -13.75 -25.60
CA MET A 403 6.58 -14.41 -26.06
C MET A 403 7.00 -13.92 -27.46
N PRO A 404 8.28 -13.56 -27.66
CA PRO A 404 8.84 -13.38 -29.01
C PRO A 404 8.81 -14.70 -29.79
N SER A 405 8.39 -14.65 -31.06
CA SER A 405 8.23 -15.83 -31.95
C SER A 405 9.50 -16.67 -32.12
N GLU A 406 10.69 -16.07 -32.00
CA GLU A 406 11.97 -16.77 -32.12
C GLU A 406 12.25 -17.73 -30.93
N GLN A 407 11.71 -17.46 -29.74
CA GLN A 407 11.87 -18.35 -28.58
C GLN A 407 10.89 -19.54 -28.61
N LEU A 408 9.74 -19.38 -29.28
CA LEU A 408 8.82 -20.50 -29.56
C LEU A 408 9.51 -21.56 -30.43
N ASN A 409 10.16 -21.15 -31.52
CA ASN A 409 10.78 -22.07 -32.47
C ASN A 409 11.99 -22.81 -31.89
N ASN A 410 12.84 -22.14 -31.10
CA ASN A 410 14.05 -22.76 -30.57
C ASN A 410 13.78 -23.85 -29.50
N GLN A 411 12.67 -23.77 -28.75
CA GLN A 411 12.27 -24.84 -27.82
C GLN A 411 11.49 -25.97 -28.48
N GLN A 412 10.76 -25.69 -29.57
CA GLN A 412 10.09 -26.74 -30.35
C GLN A 412 11.12 -27.69 -30.98
N ILE A 413 12.24 -27.14 -31.49
CA ILE A 413 13.38 -27.91 -32.01
C ILE A 413 14.07 -28.73 -30.90
N LEU A 414 14.17 -28.20 -29.68
CA LEU A 414 14.71 -28.93 -28.51
C LEU A 414 13.80 -30.07 -28.04
N ASN A 415 12.48 -29.92 -28.16
CA ASN A 415 11.53 -30.99 -27.83
C ASN A 415 11.49 -32.08 -28.91
N ASP A 416 11.56 -31.71 -30.20
CA ASP A 416 11.56 -32.67 -31.30
C ASP A 416 12.87 -33.48 -31.39
N SER A 417 14.01 -32.89 -30.97
CA SER A 417 15.30 -33.59 -30.90
C SER A 417 15.48 -34.50 -29.68
N GLN A 418 14.52 -34.51 -28.74
CA GLN A 418 14.49 -35.49 -27.64
C GLN A 418 13.55 -36.69 -27.90
N PHE A 419 12.89 -36.73 -29.06
CA PHE A 419 12.02 -37.83 -29.50
C PHE A 419 12.51 -38.54 -30.78
N GLN A 420 13.74 -38.26 -31.23
CA GLN A 420 14.53 -39.11 -32.13
C GLN A 420 15.72 -39.66 -31.37
#